data_AF-A0A8H4UZ09-F1
#
_entry.id   AF-A0A8H4UZ09-F1
#
_cell.length_a   1.000
_cell.length_b   1.000
_cell.length_c   1.000
_cell.angle_alpha   90.00
_cell.angle_beta   90.00
_cell.angle_gamma   90.00
#
_symmetry.space_group_name_H-M   'P 1'
#
loop_
_entity.id
_entity.type
_entity.pdbx_description
1 polymer ?
#
loop_
_entity_poly.entity_id
_entity_poly.type
_entity_poly.pdbx_seq_one_letter_code
_entity_poly.pdbx_strand_id
1 'polypeptide(L)'
;MDFAGFFRSQLCVKLPVPTKKYTGQTVIVTGSNVGIGLETARYFVSLDASKVILAVRNTTKGEQAAKSITQSTGRTGVAEVWYLDLT
;
A
#
# COMPACT_ATOMS: atom_id res chain seq x y z
N MET A 1 5.80 31.00 -2.01
CA MET A 1 4.87 29.85 -1.93
C MET A 1 3.76 30.24 -0.99
N ASP A 2 2.52 30.31 -1.47
CA ASP A 2 1.39 30.74 -0.65
C ASP A 2 1.01 29.65 0.36
N PHE A 3 1.17 29.99 1.64
CA PHE A 3 0.89 29.10 2.77
C PHE A 3 -0.60 28.69 2.80
N ALA A 4 -1.51 29.59 2.38
CA ALA A 4 -2.94 29.32 2.30
C ALA A 4 -3.26 28.29 1.20
N GLY A 5 -2.60 28.41 0.04
CA GLY A 5 -2.68 27.43 -1.04
C GLY A 5 -2.21 26.02 -0.64
N PHE A 6 -1.16 25.92 0.18
CA PHE A 6 -0.66 24.64 0.70
C PHE A 6 -1.68 23.96 1.63
N PHE A 7 -2.26 24.68 2.60
CA PHE A 7 -3.28 24.10 3.48
C PHE A 7 -4.54 23.71 2.71
N ARG A 8 -4.97 24.51 1.73
CA ARG A 8 -6.11 24.17 0.88
C ARG A 8 -5.87 22.88 0.08
N SER A 9 -4.67 22.68 -0.46
CA SER A 9 -4.35 21.47 -1.23
C SER A 9 -4.28 20.22 -0.36
N GLN A 10 -3.82 20.34 0.89
CA GLN A 10 -3.74 19.20 1.81
C GLN A 10 -5.09 18.85 2.47
N LEU A 11 -5.93 19.85 2.79
CA LEU A 11 -7.12 19.65 3.64
C LEU A 11 -8.46 19.68 2.88
N CYS A 12 -8.52 20.34 1.72
CA CYS A 12 -9.79 20.53 0.99
C CYS A 12 -9.84 19.82 -0.38
N VAL A 13 -8.78 19.10 -0.78
CA VAL A 13 -8.76 18.32 -2.02
C VAL A 13 -8.90 16.84 -1.71
N LYS A 14 -9.96 16.22 -2.24
CA LYS A 14 -10.13 14.76 -2.19
C LYS A 14 -9.53 14.15 -3.44
N LEU A 15 -8.52 13.29 -3.27
CA LEU A 15 -7.98 12.50 -4.37
C LEU A 15 -9.04 11.48 -4.83
N PRO A 16 -9.18 11.26 -6.15
CA PRO A 16 -10.07 10.23 -6.66
C PRO A 16 -9.57 8.85 -6.21
N VAL A 17 -10.51 7.97 -5.86
CA VAL A 17 -10.19 6.58 -5.53
C VAL A 17 -9.78 5.87 -6.84
N PRO A 18 -8.63 5.18 -6.88
CA PRO A 18 -8.22 4.46 -8.08
C PRO A 18 -9.22 3.34 -8.42
N THR A 19 -9.57 3.18 -9.70
CA THR A 19 -10.53 2.16 -10.17
C THR A 19 -9.92 1.10 -11.09
N LYS A 20 -8.70 1.35 -11.58
CA LYS A 20 -7.98 0.44 -12.48
C LYS A 20 -7.69 -0.89 -11.77
N LYS A 21 -8.01 -2.00 -12.44
CA LYS A 21 -7.67 -3.35 -11.99
C LYS A 21 -6.23 -3.74 -12.37
N TYR A 22 -5.61 -4.57 -11.53
CA TYR A 22 -4.26 -5.12 -11.69
C TYR A 22 -4.27 -6.66 -11.80
N THR A 23 -5.37 -7.22 -12.26
CA THR A 23 -5.55 -8.67 -12.47
C THR A 23 -4.38 -9.29 -13.23
N GLY A 24 -3.84 -10.38 -12.71
CA GLY A 24 -2.70 -11.10 -13.30
C GLY A 24 -1.34 -10.50 -12.98
N GLN A 25 -1.25 -9.34 -12.33
CA GLN A 25 0.01 -8.65 -12.08
C GLN A 25 0.58 -8.97 -10.70
N THR A 26 1.92 -9.02 -10.64
CA THR A 26 2.69 -9.02 -9.39
C THR A 26 3.24 -7.63 -9.15
N VAL A 27 3.00 -7.07 -7.97
CA VAL A 27 3.44 -5.73 -7.58
C VAL A 27 4.37 -5.84 -6.38
N ILE A 28 5.50 -5.11 -6.41
CA ILE A 28 6.39 -4.96 -5.26
C ILE A 28 6.25 -3.52 -4.75
N VAL A 29 6.03 -3.36 -3.45
CA VAL A 29 5.97 -2.06 -2.79
C VAL A 29 7.08 -2.01 -1.74
N THR A 30 8.00 -1.07 -1.86
CA THR A 30 9.06 -0.83 -0.87
C THR A 30 8.57 0.13 0.22
N GLY A 31 9.05 -0.03 1.45
CA GLY A 31 8.64 0.84 2.56
C GLY A 31 7.15 0.68 2.93
N SER A 32 6.61 -0.52 2.79
CA SER A 32 5.17 -0.79 2.79
C SER A 32 4.59 -1.25 4.13
N ASN A 33 5.32 -1.13 5.24
CA ASN A 33 4.83 -1.51 6.56
C ASN A 33 3.97 -0.42 7.24
N VAL A 34 4.08 0.84 6.81
CA VAL A 34 3.34 1.97 7.40
C VAL A 34 3.03 3.05 6.35
N GLY A 35 2.18 4.02 6.72
CA GLY A 35 1.96 5.24 5.96
C GLY A 35 1.46 5.00 4.53
N ILE A 36 1.96 5.80 3.60
CA ILE A 36 1.52 5.76 2.19
C ILE A 36 1.88 4.42 1.53
N GLY A 37 3.02 3.81 1.85
CA GLY A 37 3.41 2.51 1.30
C GLY A 37 2.44 1.40 1.71
N LEU A 38 1.98 1.42 2.96
CA LEU A 38 0.97 0.48 3.46
C LEU A 38 -0.36 0.62 2.71
N GLU A 39 -0.89 1.84 2.60
CA GLU A 39 -2.14 2.07 1.89
C GLU A 39 -2.03 1.81 0.39
N THR A 40 -0.86 2.06 -0.19
CA THR A 40 -0.56 1.71 -1.59
C THR A 40 -0.64 0.21 -1.81
N ALA A 41 -0.01 -0.60 -0.94
CA ALA A 41 -0.12 -2.06 -1.00
C ALA A 41 -1.58 -2.53 -0.81
N ARG A 42 -2.32 -1.91 0.12
CA ARG A 42 -3.75 -2.20 0.34
C ARG A 42 -4.59 -1.93 -0.91
N TYR A 43 -4.33 -0.82 -1.62
CA TYR A 43 -4.98 -0.51 -2.88
C TYR A 43 -4.66 -1.55 -3.95
N PHE A 44 -3.41 -1.97 -4.12
CA PHE A 44 -3.11 -3.00 -5.12
C PHE A 44 -3.82 -4.33 -4.83
N VAL A 45 -3.93 -4.72 -3.55
CA VAL A 45 -4.73 -5.89 -3.17
C VAL A 45 -6.21 -5.70 -3.48
N SER A 46 -6.82 -4.57 -3.10
CA SER A 46 -8.25 -4.31 -3.37
C SER A 46 -8.56 -4.15 -4.87
N LEU A 47 -7.57 -3.72 -5.65
CA LEU A 47 -7.63 -3.55 -7.09
C LEU A 47 -7.25 -4.81 -7.88
N ASP A 48 -7.37 -5.99 -7.25
CA ASP A 48 -7.27 -7.29 -7.90
C ASP A 48 -5.88 -7.67 -8.42
N ALA A 49 -4.81 -7.15 -7.83
CA ALA A 49 -3.48 -7.71 -8.07
C ALA A 49 -3.45 -9.20 -7.69
N SER A 50 -2.74 -10.01 -8.48
CA SER A 50 -2.57 -11.44 -8.20
C SER A 50 -1.60 -11.68 -7.04
N LYS A 51 -0.58 -10.82 -6.91
CA LYS A 51 0.39 -10.85 -5.82
C LYS A 51 0.86 -9.44 -5.48
N VAL A 52 0.97 -9.14 -4.20
CA VAL A 52 1.55 -7.89 -3.68
C VAL A 52 2.64 -8.23 -2.67
N ILE A 53 3.87 -7.87 -2.99
CA ILE A 53 5.04 -8.11 -2.15
C ILE A 53 5.32 -6.84 -1.32
N LEU A 54 5.25 -6.98 -0.01
CA LEU A 54 5.60 -5.98 0.99
C LEU A 54 7.09 -6.08 1.26
N ALA A 55 7.89 -5.25 0.59
CA ALA A 55 9.35 -5.26 0.71
C ALA A 55 9.80 -4.33 1.85
N VAL A 56 10.17 -4.91 2.99
CA VAL A 56 10.44 -4.19 4.24
C VAL A 56 11.63 -4.77 4.99
N ARG A 57 12.36 -3.91 5.72
CA ARG A 57 13.49 -4.34 6.56
C ARG A 57 13.05 -5.11 7.80
N ASN A 58 11.93 -4.73 8.43
CA ASN A 58 11.39 -5.42 9.59
C ASN A 58 10.19 -6.29 9.17
N THR A 59 10.45 -7.58 8.98
CA THR A 59 9.45 -8.57 8.55
C THR A 59 8.32 -8.73 9.55
N THR A 60 8.57 -8.66 10.86
CA THR A 60 7.52 -8.70 11.89
C THR A 60 6.48 -7.58 11.71
N LYS A 61 6.94 -6.35 11.44
CA LYS A 61 6.04 -5.23 11.11
C LYS A 61 5.37 -5.42 9.74
N GLY A 62 6.09 -6.01 8.78
CA GLY A 62 5.51 -6.41 7.49
C GLY A 62 4.36 -7.39 7.62
N GLU A 63 4.48 -8.39 8.49
CA GLU A 63 3.44 -9.39 8.72
C GLU A 63 2.20 -8.78 9.39
N GLN A 64 2.40 -7.84 10.30
CA GLN A 64 1.29 -7.05 10.87
C GLN A 64 0.59 -6.23 9.78
N ALA A 65 1.34 -5.60 8.88
CA ALA A 65 0.81 -4.88 7.74
C ALA A 65 0.01 -5.80 6.79
N ALA A 66 0.56 -6.95 6.42
CA ALA A 66 -0.09 -7.96 5.57
C ALA A 66 -1.41 -8.46 6.18
N LYS A 67 -1.43 -8.72 7.50
CA LYS A 67 -2.66 -9.06 8.23
C LYS A 67 -3.69 -7.93 8.18
N SER A 68 -3.27 -6.69 8.38
CA SER A 68 -4.20 -5.54 8.29
C SER A 68 -4.79 -5.42 6.88
N ILE A 69 -4.00 -5.64 5.83
CA ILE A 69 -4.43 -5.60 4.43
C ILE A 69 -5.47 -6.69 4.19
N THR A 70 -5.15 -7.92 4.57
CA THR A 70 -6.05 -9.07 4.44
C THR A 70 -7.37 -8.82 5.17
N GLN A 71 -7.34 -8.34 6.40
CA GLN A 71 -8.55 -8.02 7.20
C GLN A 71 -9.41 -6.93 6.55
N SER A 72 -8.79 -5.85 6.06
CA SER A 72 -9.53 -4.72 5.48
C SER A 72 -10.08 -4.99 4.07
N THR A 73 -9.41 -5.84 3.28
CA THR A 73 -9.75 -6.09 1.88
C THR A 73 -10.55 -7.37 1.68
N GLY A 74 -10.53 -8.27 2.66
CA GLY A 74 -11.14 -9.61 2.57
C GLY A 74 -10.40 -10.58 1.64
N ARG A 75 -9.25 -10.18 1.07
CA ARG A 75 -8.48 -11.02 0.14
C ARG A 75 -7.28 -11.65 0.85
N THR A 76 -7.32 -12.96 0.97
CA THR A 76 -6.26 -13.77 1.60
C THR A 76 -5.25 -14.25 0.55
N GLY A 77 -4.01 -14.51 0.98
CA GLY A 77 -2.97 -15.11 0.13
C GLY A 77 -2.40 -14.21 -0.98
N VAL A 78 -2.80 -12.94 -1.06
CA VAL A 78 -2.30 -11.98 -2.07
C VAL A 78 -1.08 -11.21 -1.57
N ALA A 79 -1.07 -10.82 -0.28
CA ALA A 79 0.00 -10.03 0.31
C ALA A 79 1.09 -10.94 0.92
N GLU A 80 2.32 -10.82 0.43
CA GLU A 80 3.50 -11.56 0.92
C GLU A 80 4.53 -10.59 1.50
N VAL A 81 5.23 -10.97 2.57
CA VAL A 81 6.25 -10.13 3.21
C VAL A 81 7.63 -10.63 2.83
N TRP A 82 8.43 -9.77 2.20
CA TRP A 82 9.78 -10.11 1.78
C TRP A 82 10.77 -9.16 2.47
N TYR A 83 11.85 -9.72 3.01
CA TYR A 83 12.93 -8.91 3.55
C TYR A 83 13.64 -8.18 2.41
N LEU A 84 13.77 -6.86 2.52
CA LEU A 84 14.56 -6.05 1.60
C LEU A 84 15.29 -4.97 2.39
N ASP A 85 16.59 -4.86 2.13
CA ASP A 85 17.43 -3.76 2.58
C ASP A 85 18.02 -3.03 1.37
N LEU A 86 17.85 -1.71 1.33
CA LEU A 86 18.26 -0.85 0.21
C LEU A 86 19.42 0.09 0.57
N THR A 87 19.96 -0.03 1.79
CA THR A 87 21.11 0.73 2.28
C THR A 87 22.42 0.02 2.03
#